data_AF-A0A7J2LWP0-F1
#
_entry.id   AF-A0A7J2LWP0-F1
#
_cell.length_a   1.000
_cell.length_b   1.000
_cell.length_c   1.000
_cell.angle_alpha   90.00
_cell.angle_beta   90.00
_cell.angle_gamma   90.00
#
_symmetry.space_group_name_H-M   'P 1'
#
loop_
_entity.id
_entity.type
_entity.pdbx_description
1 polymer ?
#
loop_
_entity_poly.entity_id
_entity_poly.type
_entity_poly.pdbx_seq_one_letter_code
_entity_poly.pdbx_strand_id
1 'polypeptide(L)'
;MIESLKLENFLSFEKAVVDFGKVTVLVGPNASGKSNVIKALALLACIGKAEEGKVLKTLCKDCLHYASIEQIFFDPSKEVKIRANLKIKGQPASYEFSLNPEGILMDESVTFGGNMLLHRLDKSRIRYVTETEEVIDESIGQYLVLSYPPRNVHPMLREVKDHLGGIYTYSFNADNIRSESPVGFNLSLRRDGSNLAQTLHTLLTSDRSRFIQIENVMKNLIPEIIEINLPVTTDGTHTYLAIREKGIDKILTYHNISDGTLRILAFVTALYLGGSLVAFEEPENCVHPHLFETLTDLCRKSPV
;
A
#
# COMPACT_ATOMS: atom_id res chain seq x y z
N MET A 1 8.59 -10.37 3.65
CA MET A 1 7.95 -10.33 2.30
C MET A 1 6.56 -10.95 2.38
N ILE A 2 5.57 -10.40 1.66
CA ILE A 2 4.25 -11.03 1.50
C ILE A 2 4.33 -12.01 0.34
N GLU A 3 4.01 -13.28 0.58
CA GLU A 3 4.16 -14.37 -0.41
C GLU A 3 2.83 -14.69 -1.11
N SER A 4 1.70 -14.60 -0.40
CA SER A 4 0.40 -14.81 -1.02
C SER A 4 -0.76 -14.20 -0.23
N LEU A 5 -1.87 -14.02 -0.93
CA LEU A 5 -3.15 -13.58 -0.40
C LEU A 5 -4.23 -14.62 -0.70
N LYS A 6 -4.97 -15.06 0.31
CA LYS A 6 -6.15 -15.89 0.15
C LYS A 6 -7.39 -15.10 0.54
N LEU A 7 -8.41 -15.16 -0.31
CA LEU A 7 -9.68 -14.48 -0.16
C LEU A 7 -10.79 -15.53 -0.24
N GLU A 8 -11.68 -15.52 0.73
CA GLU A 8 -12.90 -16.33 0.70
C GLU A 8 -14.10 -15.41 0.97
N ASN A 9 -15.13 -15.57 0.13
CA ASN A 9 -16.37 -14.81 0.17
C ASN A 9 -16.23 -13.27 0.08
N PHE A 10 -15.16 -12.78 -0.53
CA PHE A 10 -14.81 -11.36 -0.56
C PHE A 10 -15.08 -10.72 -1.93
N LEU A 11 -15.95 -9.72 -1.97
CA LEU A 11 -16.34 -8.97 -3.17
C LEU A 11 -16.76 -9.89 -4.32
N SER A 12 -16.00 -9.92 -5.42
CA SER A 12 -16.27 -10.77 -6.58
C SER A 12 -15.74 -12.20 -6.44
N PHE A 13 -15.13 -12.55 -5.30
CA PHE A 13 -14.48 -13.84 -5.10
C PHE A 13 -15.28 -14.71 -4.13
N GLU A 14 -15.79 -15.84 -4.60
CA GLU A 14 -16.18 -16.94 -3.71
C GLU A 14 -14.92 -17.50 -3.02
N LYS A 15 -13.87 -17.76 -3.81
CA LYS A 15 -12.55 -18.15 -3.33
C LYS A 15 -11.47 -17.73 -4.32
N ALA A 16 -10.37 -17.16 -3.83
CA ALA A 16 -9.20 -16.82 -4.63
C ALA A 16 -7.91 -16.98 -3.85
N VAL A 17 -6.84 -17.35 -4.55
CA VAL A 17 -5.46 -17.37 -4.04
C VAL A 17 -4.59 -16.63 -5.05
N VAL A 18 -3.83 -15.66 -4.57
CA VAL A 18 -2.90 -14.86 -5.38
C VAL A 18 -1.51 -15.01 -4.79
N ASP A 19 -0.58 -15.54 -5.57
CA ASP A 19 0.82 -15.66 -5.19
C ASP A 19 1.61 -14.45 -5.71
N PHE A 20 2.47 -13.90 -4.85
CA PHE A 20 3.31 -12.75 -5.15
C PHE A 20 4.75 -13.18 -5.37
N GLY A 21 5.24 -12.93 -6.59
CA GLY A 21 6.66 -12.99 -6.89
C GLY A 21 7.31 -11.61 -6.76
N LYS A 22 8.53 -11.47 -7.28
CA LYS A 22 9.18 -10.14 -7.37
C LYS A 22 8.35 -9.15 -8.20
N VAL A 23 7.75 -9.63 -9.28
CA VAL A 23 6.78 -8.89 -10.09
C VAL A 23 5.62 -9.81 -10.40
N THR A 24 4.41 -9.40 -10.02
CA THR A 24 3.16 -10.12 -10.32
C THR A 24 2.27 -9.20 -11.13
N VAL A 25 1.82 -9.67 -12.31
CA VAL A 25 0.89 -8.94 -13.17
C VAL A 25 -0.45 -9.66 -13.17
N LEU A 26 -1.51 -8.95 -12.78
CA LEU A 26 -2.87 -9.50 -12.79
C LEU A 26 -3.55 -9.14 -14.12
N VAL A 27 -3.82 -10.14 -14.96
CA VAL A 27 -4.45 -9.96 -16.28
C VAL A 27 -5.80 -10.66 -16.31
N GLY A 28 -6.81 -9.99 -16.87
CA GLY A 28 -8.13 -10.57 -17.06
C GLY A 28 -9.14 -9.52 -17.56
N PRO A 29 -10.35 -9.93 -17.97
CA PRO A 29 -11.39 -9.02 -18.42
C PRO A 29 -11.78 -7.95 -17.37
N ASN A 30 -12.45 -6.89 -17.79
CA ASN A 30 -13.07 -5.97 -16.85
C ASN A 30 -14.02 -6.72 -15.90
N ALA A 31 -14.10 -6.26 -14.64
CA ALA A 31 -14.85 -6.93 -13.57
C ALA A 31 -14.38 -8.34 -13.16
N SER A 32 -13.22 -8.82 -13.63
CA SER A 32 -12.66 -10.12 -13.21
C SER A 32 -12.10 -10.16 -11.78
N GLY A 33 -12.25 -9.09 -10.99
CA GLY A 33 -11.79 -9.02 -9.60
C GLY A 33 -10.38 -8.47 -9.37
N LYS A 34 -9.66 -7.99 -10.39
CA LYS A 34 -8.30 -7.41 -10.26
C LYS A 34 -8.24 -6.28 -9.22
N SER A 35 -9.11 -5.28 -9.33
CA SER A 35 -9.24 -4.20 -8.35
C SER A 35 -9.63 -4.70 -6.95
N ASN A 36 -10.34 -5.83 -6.86
CA ASN A 36 -10.72 -6.41 -5.57
C ASN A 36 -9.51 -7.02 -4.84
N VAL A 37 -8.51 -7.54 -5.56
CA VAL A 37 -7.23 -7.94 -4.96
C VAL A 37 -6.51 -6.72 -4.36
N ILE A 38 -6.46 -5.60 -5.09
CA ILE A 38 -5.84 -4.35 -4.61
C ILE A 38 -6.59 -3.80 -3.39
N LYS A 39 -7.92 -3.89 -3.36
CA LYS A 39 -8.73 -3.53 -2.20
C LYS A 39 -8.43 -4.39 -0.96
N ALA A 40 -8.28 -5.70 -1.13
CA ALA A 40 -7.87 -6.56 -0.02
C ALA A 40 -6.47 -6.21 0.51
N LEU A 41 -5.52 -5.91 -0.37
CA LEU A 41 -4.20 -5.42 0.00
C LEU A 41 -4.27 -4.06 0.73
N ALA A 42 -5.11 -3.14 0.28
CA ALA A 42 -5.33 -1.85 0.93
C ALA A 42 -5.93 -2.02 2.34
N LEU A 43 -6.85 -2.96 2.54
CA LEU A 43 -7.40 -3.28 3.85
C LEU A 43 -6.32 -3.80 4.81
N LEU A 44 -5.47 -4.72 4.35
CA LEU A 44 -4.32 -5.21 5.12
C LEU A 44 -3.34 -4.07 5.46
N ALA A 45 -3.07 -3.18 4.51
CA ALA A 45 -2.25 -1.99 4.73
C ALA A 45 -2.82 -1.11 5.85
N CYS A 46 -4.12 -0.88 5.85
CA CYS A 46 -4.80 -0.10 6.86
C CYS A 46 -4.73 -0.72 8.26
N ILE A 47 -4.84 -2.05 8.34
CA ILE A 47 -4.66 -2.78 9.61
C ILE A 47 -3.24 -2.57 10.13
N GLY A 48 -2.22 -2.72 9.28
CA GLY A 48 -0.83 -2.54 9.66
C GLY A 48 -0.45 -1.10 10.03
N LYS A 49 -1.08 -0.10 9.39
CA LYS A 49 -0.84 1.34 9.63
C LYS A 49 -1.67 1.94 10.78
N ALA A 50 -2.59 1.18 11.37
CA ALA A 50 -3.45 1.69 12.43
C ALA A 50 -2.63 2.08 13.68
N GLU A 51 -2.94 3.25 14.24
CA GLU A 51 -2.32 3.78 15.45
C GLU A 51 -3.20 3.58 16.70
N GLU A 52 -4.46 3.21 16.50
CA GLU A 52 -5.45 2.97 17.55
C GLU A 52 -6.29 1.74 17.21
N GLY A 53 -6.88 1.12 18.24
CA GLY A 53 -7.74 -0.05 18.09
C GLY A 53 -9.03 0.31 17.37
N LYS A 54 -9.12 -0.04 16.09
CA LYS A 54 -10.33 0.18 15.27
C LYS A 54 -11.10 -1.11 15.05
N VAL A 55 -12.42 -1.01 15.08
CA VAL A 55 -13.32 -2.07 14.60
C VAL A 55 -13.14 -2.21 13.09
N LEU A 56 -13.12 -3.45 12.60
CA LEU A 56 -12.89 -3.73 11.17
C LEU A 56 -13.87 -2.99 10.25
N LYS A 57 -15.14 -2.84 10.66
CA LYS A 57 -16.15 -2.05 9.93
C LYS A 57 -15.70 -0.61 9.66
N THR A 58 -15.06 0.03 10.64
CA THR A 58 -14.53 1.40 10.50
C THR A 58 -13.36 1.42 9.51
N LEU A 59 -12.44 0.47 9.61
CA LEU A 59 -11.32 0.34 8.66
C LEU A 59 -11.79 0.09 7.22
N CYS A 60 -12.79 -0.78 7.04
CA CYS A 60 -13.40 -1.02 5.72
C CYS A 60 -14.00 0.25 5.14
N LYS A 61 -14.70 1.05 5.94
CA LYS A 61 -15.28 2.32 5.50
C LYS A 61 -14.21 3.34 5.14
N ASP A 62 -13.20 3.51 6.00
CA ASP A 62 -12.12 4.47 5.83
C ASP A 62 -11.26 4.15 4.60
N CYS A 63 -11.00 2.87 4.34
CA CYS A 63 -10.02 2.42 3.34
C CYS A 63 -10.61 1.96 2.01
N LEU A 64 -11.85 1.45 2.01
CA LEU A 64 -12.48 0.90 0.81
C LEU A 64 -13.62 1.79 0.29
N HIS A 65 -13.98 2.85 1.02
CA HIS A 65 -15.02 3.81 0.67
C HIS A 65 -16.39 3.18 0.34
N TYR A 66 -16.71 2.04 0.95
CA TYR A 66 -18.01 1.39 0.79
C TYR A 66 -19.10 2.06 1.63
N ALA A 67 -20.31 2.08 1.09
CA ALA A 67 -21.47 2.65 1.77
C ALA A 67 -21.98 1.74 2.89
N SER A 68 -21.80 0.44 2.75
CA SER A 68 -22.28 -0.57 3.70
C SER A 68 -21.37 -1.80 3.73
N ILE A 69 -21.40 -2.55 4.85
CA ILE A 69 -20.50 -3.70 5.05
C ILE A 69 -20.90 -4.88 4.16
N GLU A 70 -22.18 -5.00 3.82
CA GLU A 70 -22.70 -6.04 2.94
C GLU A 70 -22.05 -6.00 1.54
N GLN A 71 -21.54 -4.83 1.13
CA GLN A 71 -20.86 -4.66 -0.16
C GLN A 71 -19.53 -5.41 -0.26
N ILE A 72 -18.94 -5.86 0.85
CA ILE A 72 -17.69 -6.64 0.82
C ILE A 72 -17.90 -8.15 0.72
N PHE A 73 -19.15 -8.62 0.74
CA PHE A 73 -19.49 -10.05 0.70
C PHE A 73 -19.83 -10.48 -0.73
N PHE A 74 -19.30 -11.63 -1.14
CA PHE A 74 -19.77 -12.32 -2.35
C PHE A 74 -21.15 -12.95 -2.11
N ASP A 75 -21.28 -13.67 -1.00
CA ASP A 75 -22.51 -14.27 -0.48
C ASP A 75 -22.80 -13.64 0.90
N PRO A 76 -23.84 -12.79 1.02
CA PRO A 76 -24.21 -12.11 2.26
C PRO A 76 -24.67 -13.04 3.40
N SER A 77 -24.74 -14.35 3.17
CA SER A 77 -25.07 -15.33 4.22
C SER A 77 -23.85 -15.99 4.86
N LYS A 78 -22.65 -15.76 4.32
CA LYS A 78 -21.40 -16.40 4.73
C LYS A 78 -20.41 -15.39 5.32
N GLU A 79 -19.45 -15.88 6.09
CA GLU A 79 -18.34 -15.05 6.57
C GLU A 79 -17.36 -14.72 5.43
N VAL A 80 -16.81 -13.51 5.46
CA VAL A 80 -15.62 -13.13 4.68
C VAL A 80 -14.39 -13.62 5.44
N LYS A 81 -13.41 -14.18 4.72
CA LYS A 81 -12.12 -14.57 5.31
C LYS A 81 -10.97 -14.08 4.44
N ILE A 82 -10.01 -13.38 5.05
CA ILE A 82 -8.84 -12.84 4.38
C ILE A 82 -7.60 -13.33 5.10
N ARG A 83 -6.66 -13.93 4.35
CA ARG A 83 -5.38 -14.42 4.87
C ARG A 83 -4.22 -13.91 4.05
N ALA A 84 -3.25 -13.28 4.70
CA ALA A 84 -1.94 -12.99 4.14
C ALA A 84 -0.92 -14.01 4.64
N ASN A 85 -0.17 -14.62 3.72
CA ASN A 85 1.00 -15.42 4.07
C ASN A 85 2.26 -14.61 3.79
N LEU A 86 3.20 -14.65 4.74
CA LEU A 86 4.40 -13.85 4.74
C LEU A 86 5.60 -14.72 5.07
N LYS A 87 6.77 -14.22 4.70
CA LYS A 87 8.06 -14.75 5.14
C LYS A 87 8.82 -13.66 5.90
N ILE A 88 9.09 -13.92 7.17
CA ILE A 88 9.75 -13.00 8.10
C ILE A 88 10.99 -13.71 8.63
N LYS A 89 12.17 -13.12 8.44
CA LYS A 89 13.48 -13.70 8.87
C LYS A 89 13.67 -15.16 8.41
N GLY A 90 13.19 -15.48 7.21
CA GLY A 90 13.29 -16.81 6.61
C GLY A 90 12.24 -17.83 7.06
N GLN A 91 11.44 -17.52 8.08
CA GLN A 91 10.39 -18.39 8.60
C GLN A 91 9.00 -18.00 8.07
N PRO A 92 8.08 -18.97 7.93
CA PRO A 92 6.71 -18.69 7.51
C PRO A 92 5.94 -17.98 8.61
N ALA A 93 5.14 -17.00 8.23
CA ALA A 93 4.19 -16.30 9.07
C ALA A 93 2.86 -16.15 8.35
N SER A 94 1.77 -15.99 9.09
CA SER A 94 0.48 -15.66 8.49
C SER A 94 -0.33 -14.76 9.39
N TYR A 95 -1.13 -13.91 8.76
CA TYR A 95 -2.22 -13.18 9.41
C TYR A 95 -3.53 -13.55 8.74
N GLU A 96 -4.57 -13.81 9.53
CA GLU A 96 -5.89 -14.20 9.07
C GLU A 96 -6.96 -13.54 9.94
N PHE A 97 -8.06 -13.09 9.33
CA PHE A 97 -9.25 -12.69 10.07
C PHE A 97 -10.52 -13.08 9.30
N SER A 98 -11.64 -13.24 10.02
CA SER A 98 -12.96 -13.43 9.44
C SER A 98 -14.02 -12.50 10.01
N LEU A 99 -14.97 -12.12 9.16
CA LEU A 99 -16.04 -11.17 9.45
C LEU A 99 -17.38 -11.76 9.03
N ASN A 100 -18.38 -11.70 9.90
CA ASN A 100 -19.74 -12.10 9.54
C ASN A 100 -20.50 -10.96 8.84
N PRO A 101 -21.67 -11.23 8.22
CA PRO A 101 -22.46 -10.23 7.50
C PRO A 101 -22.86 -9.00 8.32
N GLU A 102 -22.99 -9.11 9.65
CA GLU A 102 -23.27 -7.97 10.53
C GLU A 102 -22.05 -7.06 10.77
N GLY A 103 -20.86 -7.46 10.28
CA GLY A 103 -19.61 -6.75 10.51
C GLY A 103 -18.98 -7.04 11.88
N ILE A 104 -19.31 -8.17 12.49
CA ILE A 104 -18.72 -8.68 13.74
C ILE A 104 -17.51 -9.56 13.41
N LEU A 105 -16.39 -9.27 14.06
CA LEU A 105 -15.15 -10.02 13.92
C LEU A 105 -15.33 -11.39 14.60
N MET A 106 -15.22 -12.46 13.81
CA MET A 106 -15.46 -13.83 14.24
C MET A 106 -14.16 -14.55 14.59
N ASP A 107 -13.12 -14.35 13.78
CA ASP A 107 -11.79 -14.90 13.99
C ASP A 107 -10.71 -13.85 13.68
N GLU A 108 -9.57 -13.99 14.35
CA GLU A 108 -8.34 -13.24 14.10
C GLU A 108 -7.17 -14.08 14.60
N SER A 109 -6.20 -14.36 13.73
CA SER A 109 -5.03 -15.14 14.13
C SER A 109 -3.73 -14.66 13.48
N VAL A 110 -2.64 -14.81 14.22
CA VAL A 110 -1.27 -14.58 13.74
C VAL A 110 -0.44 -15.82 14.06
N THR A 111 0.26 -16.35 13.06
CA THR A 111 1.21 -17.44 13.24
C THR A 111 2.61 -17.04 12.80
N PHE A 112 3.63 -17.63 13.42
CA PHE A 112 5.04 -17.48 13.06
C PHE A 112 5.80 -18.76 13.36
N GLY A 113 6.54 -19.30 12.39
CA GLY A 113 7.34 -20.52 12.57
C GLY A 113 6.51 -21.75 12.93
N GLY A 114 5.21 -21.76 12.59
CA GLY A 114 4.25 -22.80 12.98
C GLY A 114 3.59 -22.60 14.35
N ASN A 115 4.03 -21.61 15.14
CA ASN A 115 3.45 -21.28 16.43
C ASN A 115 2.35 -20.22 16.30
N MET A 116 1.29 -20.37 17.10
CA MET A 116 0.21 -19.38 17.20
C MET A 116 0.64 -18.27 18.16
N LEU A 117 0.77 -17.04 17.66
CA LEU A 117 1.13 -15.86 18.46
C LEU A 117 -0.08 -15.05 18.92
N LEU A 118 -1.17 -15.12 18.17
CA LEU A 118 -2.44 -14.47 18.47
C LEU A 118 -3.56 -15.34 17.93
N HIS A 119 -4.63 -15.51 18.71
CA HIS A 119 -5.86 -16.15 18.27
C HIS A 119 -7.07 -15.57 19.01
N ARG A 120 -8.11 -15.21 18.27
CA ARG A 120 -9.41 -14.84 18.84
C ARG A 120 -10.16 -16.11 19.22
N LEU A 121 -10.47 -16.27 20.50
CA LEU A 121 -11.17 -17.43 21.02
C LEU A 121 -12.68 -17.32 20.83
N ASP A 122 -13.21 -16.10 20.92
CA ASP A 122 -14.61 -15.77 20.67
C ASP A 122 -14.78 -14.25 20.42
N LYS A 123 -16.03 -13.76 20.41
CA LYS A 123 -16.38 -12.35 20.17
C LYS A 123 -15.69 -11.36 21.11
N SER A 124 -15.23 -11.78 22.28
CA SER A 124 -14.63 -10.87 23.26
C SER A 124 -13.31 -11.35 23.85
N ARG A 125 -12.84 -12.55 23.52
CA ARG A 125 -11.63 -13.10 24.12
C ARG A 125 -10.57 -13.36 23.08
N ILE A 126 -9.33 -13.03 23.44
CA ILE A 126 -8.14 -13.33 22.66
C ILE A 126 -7.18 -14.14 23.52
N ARG A 127 -6.29 -14.85 22.84
CA ARG A 127 -5.09 -15.45 23.38
C ARG A 127 -3.91 -14.88 22.62
N TYR A 128 -2.89 -14.39 23.32
CA TYR A 128 -1.65 -13.95 22.67
C TYR A 128 -0.41 -14.38 23.47
N VAL A 129 0.72 -14.42 22.77
CA VAL A 129 2.03 -14.71 23.36
C VAL A 129 2.75 -13.39 23.63
N THR A 130 3.35 -13.26 24.81
CA THR A 130 4.12 -12.08 25.21
C THR A 130 5.55 -12.11 24.68
N GLU A 131 6.29 -11.03 24.88
CA GLU A 131 7.74 -10.96 24.65
C GLU A 131 8.54 -11.92 25.55
N THR A 132 7.97 -12.35 26.69
CA THR A 132 8.55 -13.34 27.62
C THR A 132 8.07 -14.77 27.35
N GLU A 133 7.38 -15.00 26.23
CA GLU A 133 6.78 -16.29 25.84
C GLU A 133 5.66 -16.78 26.77
N GLU A 134 5.11 -15.91 27.60
CA GLU A 134 3.91 -16.21 28.40
C GLU A 134 2.67 -16.17 27.52
N VAL A 135 1.71 -17.06 27.79
CA VAL A 135 0.41 -17.08 27.09
C VAL A 135 -0.61 -16.36 27.95
N ILE A 136 -1.18 -15.28 27.42
CA ILE A 136 -2.19 -14.46 28.08
C ILE A 136 -3.53 -14.65 27.37
N ASP A 137 -4.57 -14.95 28.16
CA ASP A 137 -5.96 -14.87 27.73
C ASP A 137 -6.56 -13.56 28.27
N GLU A 138 -7.05 -12.70 27.39
CA GLU A 138 -7.57 -11.39 27.73
C GLU A 138 -8.92 -11.13 27.06
N SER A 139 -9.78 -10.39 27.75
CA SER A 139 -11.04 -9.92 27.18
C SER A 139 -10.83 -8.60 26.46
N ILE A 140 -10.93 -8.61 25.13
CA ILE A 140 -10.89 -7.42 24.28
C ILE A 140 -12.19 -7.39 23.48
N GLY A 141 -12.74 -6.22 23.22
CA GLY A 141 -13.92 -6.08 22.37
C GLY A 141 -13.71 -6.49 20.90
N GLN A 142 -14.38 -5.77 20.00
CA GLN A 142 -14.51 -6.13 18.59
C GLN A 142 -13.46 -5.49 17.67
N TYR A 143 -12.36 -4.97 18.21
CA TYR A 143 -11.27 -4.42 17.40
C TYR A 143 -10.24 -5.48 17.03
N LEU A 144 -9.52 -5.27 15.93
CA LEU A 144 -8.43 -6.15 15.50
C LEU A 144 -7.21 -5.95 16.40
N VAL A 145 -6.77 -6.98 17.12
CA VAL A 145 -5.59 -6.90 17.98
C VAL A 145 -4.36 -6.52 17.18
N LEU A 146 -4.17 -7.09 15.98
CA LEU A 146 -2.98 -6.82 15.19
C LEU A 146 -2.87 -5.32 14.82
N SER A 147 -4.02 -4.63 14.70
CA SER A 147 -4.05 -3.19 14.40
C SER A 147 -3.50 -2.36 15.56
N TYR A 148 -3.76 -2.77 16.80
CA TYR A 148 -3.28 -2.08 18.00
C TYR A 148 -2.95 -3.09 19.11
N PRO A 149 -1.79 -3.76 19.00
CA PRO A 149 -1.48 -4.87 19.88
C PRO A 149 -1.03 -4.38 21.28
N PRO A 150 -1.24 -5.18 22.33
CA PRO A 150 -0.71 -4.90 23.67
C PRO A 150 0.80 -4.60 23.69
N ARG A 151 1.26 -3.81 24.67
CA ARG A 151 2.67 -3.35 24.74
C ARG A 151 3.68 -4.46 25.02
N ASN A 152 3.25 -5.60 25.51
CA ASN A 152 4.09 -6.74 25.86
C ASN A 152 3.95 -7.91 24.88
N VAL A 153 3.32 -7.72 23.70
CA VAL A 153 3.19 -8.81 22.71
C VAL A 153 4.53 -9.29 22.19
N HIS A 154 4.57 -10.56 21.76
CA HIS A 154 5.70 -11.16 21.09
C HIS A 154 6.20 -10.28 19.90
N PRO A 155 7.52 -10.03 19.77
CA PRO A 155 8.06 -9.13 18.75
C PRO A 155 7.67 -9.49 17.32
N MET A 156 7.51 -10.78 17.01
CA MET A 156 7.14 -11.22 15.65
C MET A 156 5.69 -10.83 15.28
N LEU A 157 4.81 -10.60 16.25
CA LEU A 157 3.48 -10.05 15.99
C LEU A 157 3.58 -8.62 15.45
N ARG A 158 4.49 -7.81 16.01
CA ARG A 158 4.79 -6.46 15.50
C ARG A 158 5.40 -6.50 14.11
N GLU A 159 6.32 -7.43 13.88
CA GLU A 159 6.91 -7.61 12.54
C GLU A 159 5.85 -7.96 11.50
N VAL A 160 4.85 -8.80 11.83
CA VAL A 160 3.70 -9.06 10.95
C VAL A 160 2.91 -7.77 10.71
N LYS A 161 2.59 -7.00 11.76
CA LYS A 161 1.91 -5.69 11.64
C LYS A 161 2.68 -4.77 10.70
N ASP A 162 3.98 -4.60 10.91
CA ASP A 162 4.85 -3.72 10.14
C ASP A 162 4.94 -4.16 8.68
N HIS A 163 4.99 -5.45 8.41
CA HIS A 163 4.94 -5.97 7.04
C HIS A 163 3.60 -5.71 6.37
N LEU A 164 2.46 -5.81 7.07
CA LEU A 164 1.18 -5.40 6.49
C LEU A 164 1.15 -3.88 6.27
N GLY A 165 1.69 -3.11 7.21
CA GLY A 165 1.81 -1.66 7.12
C GLY A 165 2.73 -1.20 5.98
N GLY A 166 3.68 -2.04 5.56
CA GLY A 166 4.52 -1.82 4.39
C GLY A 166 3.82 -2.03 3.04
N ILE A 167 2.53 -2.38 3.01
CA ILE A 167 1.76 -2.47 1.76
C ILE A 167 1.38 -1.06 1.30
N TYR A 168 1.64 -0.77 0.03
CA TYR A 168 1.20 0.45 -0.63
C TYR A 168 0.42 0.14 -1.90
N THR A 169 -0.72 0.78 -2.05
CA THR A 169 -1.57 0.67 -3.24
C THR A 169 -1.68 2.05 -3.89
N TYR A 170 -1.50 2.10 -5.20
CA TYR A 170 -1.44 3.33 -5.98
C TYR A 170 -2.34 3.25 -7.21
N SER A 171 -2.94 4.38 -7.56
CA SER A 171 -3.81 4.60 -8.71
C SER A 171 -3.62 6.05 -9.12
N PHE A 172 -2.50 6.33 -9.77
CA PHE A 172 -2.06 7.70 -10.04
C PHE A 172 -2.97 8.41 -11.03
N ASN A 173 -3.34 9.64 -10.69
CA ASN A 173 -4.13 10.52 -11.53
C ASN A 173 -3.30 11.77 -11.85
N ALA A 174 -3.08 12.04 -13.14
CA ALA A 174 -2.24 13.15 -13.58
C ALA A 174 -2.80 14.53 -13.17
N ASP A 175 -4.12 14.70 -13.16
CA ASP A 175 -4.75 15.96 -12.74
C ASP A 175 -4.58 16.21 -11.25
N ASN A 176 -4.64 15.16 -10.42
CA ASN A 176 -4.35 15.28 -8.99
C ASN A 176 -2.87 15.59 -8.73
N ILE A 177 -1.96 14.96 -9.49
CA ILE A 177 -0.51 15.23 -9.43
C ILE A 177 -0.19 16.66 -9.90
N ARG A 178 -0.95 17.20 -10.85
CA ARG A 178 -0.82 18.55 -11.41
C ARG A 178 -1.34 19.61 -10.43
N SER A 179 -0.71 19.68 -9.27
CA SER A 179 -1.08 20.61 -8.21
C SER A 179 0.13 21.10 -7.44
N GLU A 180 -0.07 22.20 -6.72
CA GLU A 180 0.84 22.61 -5.65
C GLU A 180 0.58 21.73 -4.41
N SER A 181 1.62 21.43 -3.65
CA SER A 181 1.53 20.70 -2.38
C SER A 181 2.11 21.52 -1.24
N PRO A 182 1.60 21.39 -0.01
CA PRO A 182 2.18 22.10 1.13
C PRO A 182 3.64 21.71 1.35
N VAL A 183 4.49 22.67 1.72
CA VAL A 183 5.84 22.39 2.20
C VAL A 183 5.76 21.67 3.55
N GLY A 184 6.63 20.68 3.74
CA GLY A 184 6.68 19.91 4.98
C GLY A 184 7.25 18.51 4.73
N PHE A 185 7.64 17.84 5.81
CA PHE A 185 8.15 16.48 5.73
C PHE A 185 7.00 15.49 5.52
N ASN A 186 7.02 14.79 4.40
CA ASN A 186 6.10 13.69 4.14
C ASN A 186 6.70 12.69 3.13
N LEU A 187 7.01 11.48 3.58
CA LEU A 187 7.47 10.38 2.72
C LEU A 187 6.36 9.39 2.32
N SER A 188 5.12 9.63 2.77
CA SER A 188 3.97 8.80 2.43
C SER A 188 3.32 9.35 1.16
N LEU A 189 3.72 8.82 0.00
CA LEU A 189 3.05 9.14 -1.26
C LEU A 189 1.59 8.67 -1.20
N ARG A 190 0.67 9.56 -1.53
CA ARG A 190 -0.77 9.28 -1.55
C ARG A 190 -1.12 8.36 -2.71
N ARG A 191 -2.21 7.58 -2.55
CA ARG A 191 -2.69 6.63 -3.55
C ARG A 191 -2.86 7.27 -4.95
N ASP A 192 -3.32 8.52 -5.02
CA ASP A 192 -3.56 9.23 -6.27
C ASP A 192 -2.36 10.06 -6.77
N GLY A 193 -1.30 10.18 -5.97
CA GLY A 193 -0.11 10.98 -6.28
C GLY A 193 -0.25 12.48 -6.02
N SER A 194 -1.36 12.95 -5.42
CA SER A 194 -1.62 14.39 -5.20
C SER A 194 -0.55 15.12 -4.40
N ASN A 195 0.26 14.42 -3.59
CA ASN A 195 1.37 14.99 -2.83
C ASN A 195 2.75 14.65 -3.41
N LEU A 196 2.84 14.33 -4.71
CA LEU A 196 4.11 13.96 -5.35
C LEU A 196 5.17 15.06 -5.19
N ALA A 197 4.81 16.33 -5.38
CA ALA A 197 5.73 17.45 -5.22
C ALA A 197 6.27 17.54 -3.78
N GLN A 198 5.41 17.43 -2.77
CA GLN A 198 5.82 17.40 -1.36
C GLN A 198 6.72 16.20 -1.05
N THR A 199 6.39 15.02 -1.59
CA THR A 199 7.14 13.79 -1.35
C THR A 199 8.54 13.87 -1.92
N LEU A 200 8.66 14.29 -3.18
CA LEU A 200 9.95 14.51 -3.82
C LEU A 200 10.73 15.64 -3.14
N HIS A 201 10.06 16.68 -2.63
CA HIS A 201 10.72 17.79 -1.95
C HIS A 201 11.30 17.32 -0.61
N THR A 202 10.56 16.45 0.09
CA THR A 202 11.05 15.75 1.27
C THR A 202 12.29 14.91 0.94
N LEU A 203 12.27 14.15 -0.17
CA LEU A 203 13.45 13.39 -0.60
C LEU A 203 14.63 14.31 -0.95
N LEU A 204 14.40 15.38 -1.71
CA LEU A 204 15.45 16.34 -2.09
C LEU A 204 16.17 16.92 -0.87
N THR A 205 15.44 17.15 0.22
CA THR A 205 15.95 17.80 1.45
C THR A 205 16.43 16.84 2.52
N SER A 206 15.85 15.64 2.64
CA SER A 206 16.18 14.67 3.71
C SER A 206 16.92 13.42 3.24
N ASP A 207 16.78 13.03 1.97
CA ASP A 207 17.44 11.87 1.36
C ASP A 207 17.79 12.16 -0.11
N ARG A 208 18.72 13.10 -0.29
CA ARG A 208 19.11 13.60 -1.62
C ARG A 208 19.66 12.49 -2.51
N SER A 209 20.26 11.44 -1.92
CA SER A 209 20.74 10.28 -2.66
C SER A 209 19.59 9.54 -3.35
N ARG A 210 18.50 9.24 -2.62
CA ARG A 210 17.31 8.61 -3.20
C ARG A 210 16.65 9.51 -4.25
N PHE A 211 16.59 10.82 -4.03
CA PHE A 211 16.09 11.77 -5.03
C PHE A 211 16.89 11.71 -6.33
N ILE A 212 18.23 11.73 -6.25
CA ILE A 212 19.12 11.65 -7.43
C ILE A 212 18.92 10.32 -8.17
N GLN A 213 18.70 9.20 -7.47
CA GLN A 213 18.41 7.92 -8.12
C GLN A 213 17.10 7.97 -8.92
N ILE A 214 16.03 8.53 -8.35
CA ILE A 214 14.76 8.74 -9.04
C ILE A 214 14.98 9.63 -10.29
N GLU A 215 15.70 10.73 -10.14
CA GLU A 215 15.98 11.64 -11.26
C GLU A 215 16.77 10.95 -12.38
N ASN A 216 17.78 10.16 -12.04
CA ASN A 216 18.57 9.39 -13.02
C ASN A 216 17.72 8.34 -13.74
N VAL A 217 16.82 7.66 -13.04
CA VAL A 217 15.86 6.76 -13.69
C VAL A 217 14.99 7.53 -14.67
N MET A 218 14.42 8.67 -14.25
CA MET A 218 13.60 9.51 -15.13
C MET A 218 14.34 9.95 -16.39
N LYS A 219 15.60 10.38 -16.26
CA LYS A 219 16.47 10.76 -17.40
C LYS A 219 16.76 9.60 -18.34
N ASN A 220 16.84 8.37 -17.81
CA ASN A 220 17.00 7.17 -18.65
C ASN A 220 15.71 6.79 -19.39
N LEU A 221 14.55 7.01 -18.76
CA LEU A 221 13.23 6.72 -19.36
C LEU A 221 12.81 7.77 -20.39
N ILE A 222 13.09 9.04 -20.11
CA ILE A 222 12.70 10.20 -20.91
C ILE A 222 13.96 11.08 -21.08
N PRO A 223 14.82 10.77 -22.06
CA PRO A 223 16.10 11.46 -22.28
C PRO A 223 15.99 12.96 -22.57
N GLU A 224 14.79 13.44 -22.89
CA GLU A 224 14.45 14.85 -23.03
C GLU A 224 14.52 15.60 -21.70
N ILE A 225 14.29 14.93 -20.57
CA ILE A 225 14.40 15.52 -19.23
C ILE A 225 15.86 15.82 -18.91
N ILE A 226 16.17 17.08 -18.60
CA ILE A 226 17.49 17.56 -18.17
C ILE A 226 17.57 17.62 -16.64
N GLU A 227 16.49 18.06 -15.98
CA GLU A 227 16.48 18.30 -14.55
C GLU A 227 15.05 18.29 -13.99
N ILE A 228 14.89 17.73 -12.79
CA ILE A 228 13.65 17.80 -12.02
C ILE A 228 13.86 18.74 -10.82
N ASN A 229 13.04 19.79 -10.76
CA ASN A 229 13.10 20.84 -9.76
C ASN A 229 11.81 20.89 -8.94
N LEU A 230 11.94 21.34 -7.69
CA LEU A 230 10.83 21.48 -6.73
C LEU A 230 10.89 22.87 -6.08
N PRO A 231 10.65 23.93 -6.87
CA PRO A 231 10.59 25.28 -6.34
C PRO A 231 9.53 25.40 -5.23
N VAL A 232 9.75 26.38 -4.37
CA VAL A 232 8.81 26.79 -3.34
C VAL A 232 8.13 28.07 -3.82
N THR A 233 6.84 28.23 -3.50
CA THR A 233 6.08 29.46 -3.75
C THR A 233 6.68 30.65 -3.03
N THR A 234 6.38 31.87 -3.47
CA THR A 234 6.98 33.11 -2.92
C THR A 234 6.70 33.32 -1.44
N ASP A 235 5.58 32.79 -0.94
CA ASP A 235 5.20 32.84 0.48
C ASP A 235 5.83 31.72 1.32
N GLY A 236 6.54 30.78 0.71
CA GLY A 236 7.22 29.67 1.40
C GLY A 236 6.31 28.50 1.79
N THR A 237 5.01 28.54 1.46
CA THR A 237 4.03 27.62 2.04
C THR A 237 3.78 26.37 1.18
N HIS A 238 4.00 26.46 -0.13
CA HIS A 238 3.76 25.37 -1.07
C HIS A 238 4.98 25.10 -1.96
N THR A 239 5.04 23.89 -2.50
CA THR A 239 6.03 23.45 -3.49
C THR A 239 5.32 22.79 -4.66
N TYR A 240 5.92 22.86 -5.85
CA TYR A 240 5.34 22.31 -7.06
C TYR A 240 6.42 21.69 -7.94
N LEU A 241 5.98 20.80 -8.85
CA LEU A 241 6.89 20.15 -9.78
C LEU A 241 7.27 21.09 -10.93
N ALA A 242 8.56 21.14 -11.25
CA ALA A 242 9.08 21.83 -12.43
C ALA A 242 10.14 20.98 -13.13
N ILE A 243 10.13 20.92 -14.46
CA ILE A 243 11.06 20.13 -15.26
C ILE A 243 11.73 21.01 -16.31
N ARG A 244 13.04 20.82 -16.51
CA ARG A 244 13.76 21.37 -17.65
C ARG A 244 13.90 20.28 -18.72
N GLU A 245 13.53 20.59 -19.95
CA GLU A 245 13.60 19.66 -21.09
C GLU A 245 14.53 20.17 -22.21
N LYS A 246 15.08 19.25 -23.00
CA LYS A 246 15.90 19.56 -24.17
C LYS A 246 15.04 20.24 -25.24
N GLY A 247 15.56 21.34 -25.81
CA GLY A 247 14.88 22.07 -26.88
C GLY A 247 13.73 22.97 -26.43
N ILE A 248 13.49 23.10 -25.12
CA ILE A 248 12.53 24.05 -24.54
C ILE A 248 13.28 25.05 -23.66
N ASP A 249 13.29 26.33 -24.07
CA ASP A 249 14.00 27.39 -23.35
C ASP A 249 13.38 27.71 -21.99
N LYS A 250 12.08 27.46 -21.83
CA LYS A 250 11.33 27.71 -20.58
C LYS A 250 11.27 26.45 -19.72
N ILE A 251 11.36 26.64 -18.40
CA ILE A 251 11.07 25.58 -17.44
C ILE A 251 9.58 25.24 -17.50
N LEU A 252 9.26 23.96 -17.67
CA LEU A 252 7.89 23.47 -17.62
C LEU A 252 7.48 23.32 -16.15
N THR A 253 6.50 24.10 -15.71
CA THR A 253 5.87 23.88 -14.40
C THR A 253 4.82 22.79 -14.51
N TYR A 254 4.33 22.29 -13.37
CA TYR A 254 3.32 21.24 -13.26
C TYR A 254 2.15 21.37 -14.26
N HIS A 255 1.70 22.59 -14.58
CA HIS A 255 0.65 22.84 -15.58
C HIS A 255 0.97 22.34 -16.99
N ASN A 256 2.24 22.35 -17.38
CA ASN A 256 2.69 22.07 -18.75
C ASN A 256 3.43 20.73 -18.90
N ILE A 257 3.58 19.97 -17.81
CA ILE A 257 4.17 18.63 -17.87
C ILE A 257 3.12 17.63 -18.38
N SER A 258 3.55 16.74 -19.29
CA SER A 258 2.68 15.72 -19.87
C SER A 258 2.16 14.73 -18.81
N ASP A 259 0.93 14.24 -18.99
CA ASP A 259 0.31 13.25 -18.09
C ASP A 259 1.19 12.00 -17.91
N GLY A 260 1.78 11.51 -19.00
CA GLY A 260 2.67 10.36 -18.99
C GLY A 260 3.90 10.61 -18.11
N THR A 261 4.55 11.76 -18.27
CA THR A 261 5.72 12.15 -17.46
C THR A 261 5.38 12.21 -15.97
N LEU A 262 4.24 12.82 -15.60
CA LEU A 262 3.78 12.91 -14.22
C LEU A 262 3.55 11.53 -13.60
N ARG A 263 2.84 10.64 -14.31
CA ARG A 263 2.55 9.29 -13.83
C ARG A 263 3.81 8.44 -13.71
N ILE A 264 4.72 8.48 -14.68
CA ILE A 264 5.99 7.75 -14.63
C ILE A 264 6.81 8.22 -13.44
N LEU A 265 6.91 9.53 -13.21
CA LEU A 265 7.60 10.06 -12.03
C LEU A 265 6.96 9.55 -10.73
N ALA A 266 5.62 9.48 -10.66
CA ALA A 266 4.93 8.92 -9.51
C ALA A 266 5.21 7.42 -9.32
N PHE A 267 5.20 6.62 -10.40
CA PHE A 267 5.56 5.19 -10.37
C PHE A 267 7.00 4.96 -9.89
N VAL A 268 7.96 5.68 -10.48
CA VAL A 268 9.37 5.59 -10.07
C VAL A 268 9.51 6.01 -8.60
N THR A 269 8.87 7.10 -8.19
CA THR A 269 8.91 7.57 -6.80
C THR A 269 8.37 6.51 -5.84
N ALA A 270 7.21 5.91 -6.14
CA ALA A 270 6.62 4.85 -5.33
C ALA A 270 7.55 3.63 -5.18
N LEU A 271 8.17 3.19 -6.27
CA LEU A 271 9.11 2.06 -6.25
C LEU A 271 10.35 2.36 -5.39
N TYR A 272 10.86 3.59 -5.42
CA TYR A 272 12.05 4.00 -4.67
C TYR A 272 11.77 4.33 -3.19
N LEU A 273 10.53 4.71 -2.84
CA LEU A 273 10.10 4.85 -1.44
C LEU A 273 10.05 3.50 -0.72
N GLY A 274 9.72 2.44 -1.46
CA GLY A 274 9.77 1.07 -0.97
C GLY A 274 8.50 0.59 -0.27
N GLY A 275 8.62 -0.57 0.36
CA GLY A 275 7.52 -1.23 1.07
C GLY A 275 7.75 -2.73 1.16
N SER A 276 6.81 -3.44 1.79
CA SER A 276 6.77 -4.91 1.77
C SER A 276 6.09 -5.45 0.50
N LEU A 277 5.21 -4.65 -0.11
CA LEU A 277 4.50 -4.90 -1.37
C LEU A 277 3.98 -3.57 -1.93
N VAL A 278 4.25 -3.30 -3.20
CA VAL A 278 3.69 -2.14 -3.92
C VAL A 278 2.77 -2.65 -5.03
N ALA A 279 1.51 -2.21 -5.02
CA ALA A 279 0.51 -2.57 -6.03
C ALA A 279 0.06 -1.33 -6.79
N PHE A 280 0.08 -1.42 -8.12
CA PHE A 280 -0.41 -0.39 -9.03
C PHE A 280 -1.73 -0.82 -9.66
N GLU A 281 -2.73 0.04 -9.58
CA GLU A 281 -4.03 -0.11 -10.23
C GLU A 281 -4.03 0.63 -11.57
N GLU A 282 -4.50 -0.07 -12.60
CA GLU A 282 -4.56 0.42 -13.98
C GLU A 282 -3.28 1.13 -14.48
N PRO A 283 -2.07 0.54 -14.29
CA PRO A 283 -0.81 1.12 -14.76
C PRO A 283 -0.75 1.36 -16.28
N GLU A 284 -1.60 0.68 -17.05
CA GLU A 284 -1.75 0.85 -18.49
C GLU A 284 -2.43 2.16 -18.89
N ASN A 285 -3.18 2.80 -17.99
CA ASN A 285 -3.90 4.02 -18.32
C ASN A 285 -2.90 5.16 -18.57
N CYS A 286 -2.92 5.67 -19.82
CA CYS A 286 -2.15 6.83 -20.30
C CYS A 286 -0.63 6.67 -20.33
N VAL A 287 -0.12 5.43 -20.35
CA VAL A 287 1.30 5.13 -20.54
C VAL A 287 1.49 4.59 -21.96
N HIS A 288 2.39 5.19 -22.74
CA HIS A 288 2.74 4.66 -24.07
C HIS A 288 3.21 3.19 -23.91
N PRO A 289 2.82 2.23 -24.77
CA PRO A 289 3.13 0.80 -24.58
C PRO A 289 4.59 0.48 -24.24
N HIS A 290 5.54 1.21 -24.84
CA HIS A 290 6.98 1.09 -24.55
C HIS A 290 7.38 1.42 -23.09
N LEU A 291 6.65 2.32 -22.45
CA LEU A 291 6.88 2.71 -21.05
C LEU A 291 6.33 1.66 -20.08
N PHE A 292 5.36 0.84 -20.48
CA PHE A 292 4.85 -0.29 -19.68
C PHE A 292 5.88 -1.44 -19.59
N GLU A 293 6.55 -1.77 -20.70
CA GLU A 293 7.68 -2.69 -20.71
C GLU A 293 8.78 -2.20 -19.75
N THR A 294 9.03 -0.89 -19.77
CA THR A 294 10.06 -0.29 -18.92
C THR A 294 9.66 -0.25 -17.45
N LEU A 295 8.39 -0.01 -17.12
CA LEU A 295 7.86 -0.16 -15.76
C LEU A 295 8.05 -1.59 -15.25
N THR A 296 7.82 -2.60 -16.10
CA THR A 296 8.04 -4.01 -15.73
C THR A 296 9.51 -4.27 -15.41
N ASP A 297 10.43 -3.73 -16.21
CA ASP A 297 11.87 -3.82 -15.96
C ASP A 297 12.33 -3.05 -14.73
N LEU A 298 11.70 -1.90 -14.43
CA LEU A 298 11.94 -1.17 -13.19
C LEU A 298 11.47 -1.95 -11.98
N CYS A 299 10.28 -2.55 -12.01
CA CYS A 299 9.82 -3.43 -10.95
C CYS A 299 10.80 -4.60 -10.73
N ARG A 300 11.40 -5.15 -11.80
CA ARG A 300 12.44 -6.19 -11.67
C ARG A 300 13.75 -5.69 -11.09
N LYS A 301 14.12 -4.42 -11.28
CA LYS A 301 15.37 -3.82 -10.80
C LYS A 301 15.22 -3.08 -9.47
N SER A 302 13.98 -2.81 -9.05
CA SER A 302 13.65 -2.14 -7.82
C SER A 302 14.22 -2.89 -6.61
N PRO A 303 14.61 -2.16 -5.53
CA PRO A 303 15.02 -2.76 -4.27
C PRO A 303 13.86 -3.41 -3.49
N VAL A 304 12.61 -3.17 -3.91
CA VAL A 304 11.39 -3.80 -3.37
C VAL A 304 11.23 -5.22 -3.92
#